data_AF-A0A5C2SEW0-F1
#
_entry.id   AF-A0A5C2SEW0-F1
#
_cell.length_a   1.000
_cell.length_b   1.000
_cell.length_c   1.000
_cell.angle_alpha   90.00
_cell.angle_beta   90.00
_cell.angle_gamma   90.00
#
_symmetry.space_group_name_H-M   'P 1'
#
loop_
_entity.id
_entity.type
_entity.pdbx_description
1 polymer ?
#
loop_
_entity_poly.entity_id
_entity_poly.type
_entity_poly.pdbx_seq_one_letter_code
_entity_poly.pdbx_strand_id
1 'polypeptide(L)'
;MKPVASDSKKVDENVVASGLLVDNSFKPLKDVHPIRKKLIPRLAHGLESVVKNREGVHWLKDPESGEYNFDRHLEDVPKVSDFDFDRLGGFVTSSQDKTLIALAKRNKCKYAGSTSSLTGILTQIYLLLSQEKLLNLSNLSSEFETAPRFFTPGQRIPVSVILRYQDGIYTTDYDSERDKEEEEIILLPLGILLEKFLTLGKEEFQKYLKTYTEGDHLELKDVHRYARHGQFLMRSQLDCIHEELPGTGVFDLKTRAISQIRHDVHNYQAYIDCTLDALTGRRGTFEEEYYDMIRSAFLEYSFQARIGNMDGVLVAYHNTARIFGFQYISLREMDLCLFGREGTGDRVFLRCVRIMELLYSQISKCFPERSVKCTFEKRGHYLRAWVEPLEHDDPNTEPPIVELTLWLKNIMHGKPTKGAYAVYSSNYPWTVEYEIKRVEKHQELIRARREIAYKRQMNIARSLPDASPTLLEDDASAASTEPAEAEEGEGVVAAQGTLTA
;
A
#
# COMPACT_ATOMS: atom_id res chain seq x y z
N MET A 1 62.88 -13.93 19.10
CA MET A 1 61.53 -14.03 18.49
C MET A 1 61.19 -12.67 17.90
N LYS A 2 61.06 -12.58 16.58
CA LYS A 2 60.57 -11.38 15.90
C LYS A 2 59.05 -11.28 16.08
N PRO A 3 58.47 -10.08 16.25
CA PRO A 3 57.03 -9.93 16.37
C PRO A 3 56.38 -10.21 15.01
N VAL A 4 55.35 -11.04 15.03
CA VAL A 4 54.48 -11.34 13.89
C VAL A 4 53.68 -10.08 13.58
N ALA A 5 53.87 -9.54 12.37
CA ALA A 5 53.09 -8.44 11.86
C ALA A 5 51.62 -8.86 11.77
N SER A 6 50.75 -8.03 12.34
CA SER A 6 49.30 -8.17 12.26
C SER A 6 48.85 -8.12 10.81
N ASP A 7 48.14 -9.15 10.37
CA ASP A 7 47.44 -9.20 9.09
C ASP A 7 46.57 -7.95 8.92
N SER A 8 46.96 -7.10 7.97
CA SER A 8 46.12 -6.06 7.43
C SER A 8 44.88 -6.72 6.81
N LYS A 9 43.70 -6.46 7.38
CA LYS A 9 42.41 -6.81 6.76
C LYS A 9 42.40 -6.32 5.31
N LYS A 10 42.47 -7.24 4.34
CA LYS A 10 42.10 -6.95 2.95
C LYS A 10 40.68 -6.40 2.96
N VAL A 11 40.53 -5.13 2.60
CA VAL A 11 39.22 -4.56 2.29
C VAL A 11 38.71 -5.31 1.06
N ASP A 12 37.58 -5.99 1.19
CA ASP A 12 36.90 -6.65 0.07
C ASP A 12 36.56 -5.56 -0.97
N GLU A 13 37.21 -5.61 -2.15
CA GLU A 13 37.18 -4.57 -3.18
C GLU A 13 35.75 -4.23 -3.66
N ASN A 14 34.79 -5.10 -3.37
CA ASN A 14 33.38 -4.98 -3.73
C ASN A 14 32.50 -4.20 -2.75
N VAL A 15 33.01 -3.85 -1.57
CA VAL A 15 32.26 -3.07 -0.57
C VAL A 15 32.23 -1.59 -0.97
N VAL A 16 31.05 -1.10 -1.34
CA VAL A 16 30.85 0.32 -1.74
C VAL A 16 30.45 1.22 -0.57
N ALA A 17 29.92 0.63 0.50
CA ALA A 17 29.68 1.33 1.77
C ALA A 17 29.53 0.32 2.92
N SER A 18 30.09 0.64 4.08
CA SER A 18 29.82 -0.10 5.32
C SER A 18 29.93 0.84 6.52
N GLY A 19 29.34 0.44 7.65
CA GLY A 19 29.42 1.25 8.86
C GLY A 19 28.48 0.82 9.97
N LEU A 20 28.48 1.62 11.03
CA LEU A 20 27.59 1.47 12.19
C LEU A 20 26.60 2.63 12.24
N LEU A 21 25.31 2.29 12.30
CA LEU A 21 24.23 3.22 12.58
C LEU A 21 23.88 3.13 14.06
N VAL A 22 24.50 4.00 14.85
CA VAL A 22 24.28 4.09 16.29
C VAL A 22 22.91 4.68 16.61
N ASP A 23 22.34 4.29 17.75
CA ASP A 23 20.96 4.61 18.15
C ASP A 23 20.63 6.11 18.10
N ASN A 24 21.56 6.97 18.50
CA ASN A 24 21.38 8.44 18.50
C ASN A 24 21.42 9.09 17.10
N SER A 25 21.77 8.34 16.04
CA SER A 25 21.81 8.82 14.66
C SER A 25 20.43 8.88 14.00
N PHE A 26 19.44 8.15 14.54
CA PHE A 26 18.07 8.15 14.04
C PHE A 26 17.32 9.37 14.60
N LYS A 27 16.99 10.32 13.73
CA LYS A 27 16.26 11.54 14.11
C LYS A 27 14.82 11.47 13.63
N PRO A 28 13.84 12.02 14.37
CA PRO A 28 12.47 12.13 13.88
C PRO A 28 12.39 12.88 12.54
N LEU A 29 11.31 12.63 11.78
CA LEU A 29 11.01 13.42 10.59
C LEU A 29 10.81 14.89 10.98
N LYS A 30 11.37 15.80 10.18
CA LYS A 30 11.20 17.25 10.38
C LYS A 30 10.29 17.81 9.31
N ASP A 31 9.19 18.46 9.73
CA ASP A 31 8.31 19.18 8.81
C ASP A 31 9.05 20.31 8.11
N VAL A 32 8.81 20.47 6.81
CA VAL A 32 9.43 21.51 5.98
C VAL A 32 8.44 22.49 5.38
N HIS A 33 7.14 22.23 5.59
CA HIS A 33 6.04 23.05 5.11
C HIS A 33 4.91 23.05 6.14
N PRO A 34 4.28 24.21 6.43
CA PRO A 34 3.15 24.27 7.35
C PRO A 34 1.92 23.53 6.80
N ILE A 35 1.24 22.77 7.66
CA ILE A 35 0.02 22.04 7.29
C ILE A 35 -1.20 22.94 7.55
N ARG A 36 -2.04 23.13 6.53
CA ARG A 36 -3.32 23.86 6.68
C ARG A 36 -4.39 22.93 7.24
N LYS A 37 -4.34 22.65 8.55
CA LYS A 37 -5.23 21.67 9.22
C LYS A 37 -6.72 21.87 8.94
N LYS A 38 -7.19 23.12 8.77
CA LYS A 38 -8.59 23.44 8.48
C LYS A 38 -9.10 22.91 7.13
N LEU A 39 -8.18 22.57 6.22
CA LEU A 39 -8.51 22.01 4.91
C LEU A 39 -8.49 20.48 4.90
N ILE A 40 -8.01 19.84 5.99
CA ILE A 40 -8.04 18.38 6.08
C ILE A 40 -9.49 17.95 6.26
N PRO A 41 -10.00 16.98 5.49
CA PRO A 41 -11.38 16.52 5.62
C PRO A 41 -11.71 16.00 7.02
N ARG A 42 -12.99 15.94 7.34
CA ARG A 42 -13.53 15.34 8.55
C ARG A 42 -14.53 14.26 8.16
N LEU A 43 -14.71 13.29 9.03
CA LEU A 43 -15.75 12.28 8.85
C LEU A 43 -17.13 12.93 8.82
N ALA A 44 -18.00 12.40 7.96
CA ALA A 44 -19.42 12.74 7.89
C ALA A 44 -20.26 11.61 8.50
N HIS A 45 -21.60 11.76 8.46
CA HIS A 45 -22.54 10.67 8.75
C HIS A 45 -22.47 10.05 10.15
N GLY A 46 -21.98 10.79 11.15
CA GLY A 46 -21.86 10.31 12.54
C GLY A 46 -20.67 9.37 12.77
N LEU A 47 -19.82 9.17 11.74
CA LEU A 47 -18.65 8.28 11.80
C LEU A 47 -17.57 8.77 12.76
N GLU A 48 -17.61 10.03 13.19
CA GLU A 48 -16.74 10.52 14.25
C GLU A 48 -16.86 9.71 15.54
N SER A 49 -18.01 9.07 15.79
CA SER A 49 -18.19 8.21 16.97
C SER A 49 -17.29 6.97 16.97
N VAL A 50 -16.92 6.43 15.80
CA VAL A 50 -15.93 5.33 15.65
C VAL A 50 -14.56 5.78 16.16
N VAL A 51 -14.20 7.03 15.86
CA VAL A 51 -12.92 7.63 16.25
C VAL A 51 -12.91 8.03 17.73
N LYS A 52 -14.06 8.39 18.30
CA LYS A 52 -14.20 8.69 19.73
C LYS A 52 -14.20 7.41 20.56
N ASN A 53 -14.94 6.40 20.11
CA ASN A 53 -15.10 5.10 20.75
C ASN A 53 -14.18 4.06 20.09
N ARG A 54 -12.86 4.27 20.20
CA ARG A 54 -11.79 3.51 19.50
C ARG A 54 -11.71 2.01 19.81
N GLU A 55 -12.64 1.46 20.57
CA GLU A 55 -12.63 0.06 20.96
C GLU A 55 -13.40 -0.78 19.95
N GLY A 56 -12.70 -1.77 19.38
CA GLY A 56 -13.31 -2.79 18.53
C GLY A 56 -13.94 -2.27 17.25
N VAL A 57 -14.78 -3.13 16.69
CA VAL A 57 -15.51 -2.88 15.43
C VAL A 57 -16.90 -2.36 15.77
N HIS A 58 -17.36 -1.43 14.95
CA HIS A 58 -18.69 -0.83 15.04
C HIS A 58 -19.51 -1.28 13.84
N TRP A 59 -20.57 -2.04 14.08
CA TRP A 59 -21.53 -2.41 13.04
C TRP A 59 -22.18 -1.17 12.45
N LEU A 60 -22.34 -1.11 11.13
CA LEU A 60 -23.16 -0.08 10.51
C LEU A 60 -24.63 -0.24 10.95
N LYS A 61 -25.10 -1.49 10.84
CA LYS A 61 -26.44 -1.94 11.24
C LYS A 61 -26.28 -3.12 12.16
N ASP A 62 -26.86 -3.02 13.34
CA ASP A 62 -26.81 -4.10 14.32
C ASP A 62 -27.55 -5.34 13.78
N PRO A 63 -26.89 -6.51 13.72
CA PRO A 63 -27.46 -7.69 13.08
C PRO A 63 -28.61 -8.33 13.87
N GLU A 64 -28.70 -8.09 15.19
CA GLU A 64 -29.74 -8.69 16.05
C GLU A 64 -31.03 -7.85 16.04
N SER A 65 -30.90 -6.54 16.24
CA SER A 65 -32.01 -5.59 16.31
C SER A 65 -32.44 -5.04 14.94
N GLY A 66 -31.53 -5.02 13.97
CA GLY A 66 -31.72 -4.38 12.68
C GLY A 66 -31.70 -2.84 12.73
N GLU A 67 -31.35 -2.25 13.87
CA GLU A 67 -31.22 -0.80 14.01
C GLU A 67 -29.89 -0.31 13.43
N TYR A 68 -29.88 0.90 12.87
CA TYR A 68 -28.66 1.50 12.33
C TYR A 68 -27.94 2.29 13.41
N ASN A 69 -26.64 2.02 13.57
CA ASN A 69 -25.77 2.78 14.47
C ASN A 69 -25.27 4.09 13.83
N PHE A 70 -25.34 4.19 12.49
CA PHE A 70 -24.93 5.36 11.71
C PHE A 70 -25.97 5.68 10.63
N ASP A 71 -25.72 6.70 9.82
CA ASP A 71 -26.60 7.05 8.71
C ASP A 71 -26.80 5.86 7.75
N ARG A 72 -28.05 5.47 7.52
CA ARG A 72 -28.42 4.39 6.58
C ARG A 72 -27.88 4.64 5.17
N HIS A 73 -27.65 5.90 4.79
CA HIS A 73 -27.02 6.25 3.52
C HIS A 73 -25.70 5.50 3.27
N LEU A 74 -24.93 5.22 4.32
CA LEU A 74 -23.64 4.53 4.23
C LEU A 74 -23.75 3.05 3.84
N GLU A 75 -24.93 2.45 3.94
CA GLU A 75 -25.07 1.01 3.68
C GLU A 75 -24.87 0.69 2.22
N ASP A 76 -25.45 1.48 1.32
CA ASP A 76 -25.43 1.23 -0.12
C ASP A 76 -24.24 1.97 -0.75
N VAL A 77 -23.23 1.20 -1.17
CA VAL A 77 -22.02 1.74 -1.79
C VAL A 77 -22.35 2.23 -3.20
N PRO A 78 -22.07 3.50 -3.54
CA PRO A 78 -22.25 4.01 -4.90
C PRO A 78 -21.40 3.24 -5.90
N LYS A 79 -21.95 2.97 -7.09
CA LYS A 79 -21.20 2.30 -8.16
C LYS A 79 -20.07 3.20 -8.66
N VAL A 80 -18.90 2.61 -8.90
CA VAL A 80 -17.76 3.30 -9.49
C VAL A 80 -18.11 3.89 -10.86
N SER A 81 -18.96 3.22 -11.65
CA SER A 81 -19.46 3.70 -12.94
C SER A 81 -20.20 5.03 -12.86
N ASP A 82 -20.80 5.34 -11.71
CA ASP A 82 -21.68 6.49 -11.54
C ASP A 82 -20.95 7.71 -10.97
N PHE A 83 -19.74 7.50 -10.44
CA PHE A 83 -18.90 8.53 -9.84
C PHE A 83 -18.06 9.24 -10.92
N ASP A 84 -18.02 10.58 -10.85
CA ASP A 84 -17.32 11.43 -11.81
C ASP A 84 -15.92 11.78 -11.27
N PHE A 85 -14.94 10.91 -11.56
CA PHE A 85 -13.55 11.07 -11.12
C PHE A 85 -12.86 12.30 -11.73
N ASP A 86 -13.35 12.83 -12.85
CA ASP A 86 -12.80 14.03 -13.48
C ASP A 86 -13.05 15.29 -12.63
N ARG A 87 -13.98 15.24 -11.68
CA ARG A 87 -14.23 16.30 -10.69
C ARG A 87 -13.25 16.29 -9.52
N LEU A 88 -12.41 15.26 -9.41
CA LEU A 88 -11.36 15.19 -8.41
C LEU A 88 -10.04 15.75 -8.96
N GLY A 89 -9.17 16.19 -8.05
CA GLY A 89 -7.76 16.40 -8.41
C GLY A 89 -7.16 15.08 -8.86
N GLY A 90 -6.67 15.01 -10.10
CA GLY A 90 -6.01 13.81 -10.62
C GLY A 90 -4.80 13.39 -9.77
N PHE A 91 -4.50 12.10 -9.73
CA PHE A 91 -3.36 11.57 -8.97
C PHE A 91 -2.03 12.15 -9.47
N VAL A 92 -1.27 12.78 -8.57
CA VAL A 92 0.02 13.41 -8.89
C VAL A 92 1.18 12.54 -8.40
N THR A 93 1.96 11.98 -9.33
CA THR A 93 3.18 11.23 -9.01
C THR A 93 4.24 12.14 -8.37
N SER A 94 5.22 11.55 -7.68
CA SER A 94 6.28 12.32 -7.02
C SER A 94 7.07 13.18 -8.01
N SER A 95 7.30 12.65 -9.22
CA SER A 95 8.02 13.35 -10.29
C SER A 95 7.25 14.46 -10.99
N GLN A 96 5.93 14.51 -10.84
CA GLN A 96 5.06 15.55 -11.38
C GLN A 96 4.68 16.61 -10.32
N ASP A 97 4.91 16.31 -9.04
CA ASP A 97 4.63 17.24 -7.93
C ASP A 97 5.69 18.34 -7.84
N LYS A 98 5.38 19.49 -8.45
CA LYS A 98 6.21 20.69 -8.42
C LYS A 98 6.47 21.21 -7.00
N THR A 99 5.52 21.04 -6.08
CA THR A 99 5.68 21.47 -4.68
C THR A 99 6.69 20.59 -3.97
N LEU A 100 6.61 19.27 -4.15
CA LEU A 100 7.56 18.30 -3.60
C LEU A 100 8.99 18.59 -4.09
N ILE A 101 9.16 18.79 -5.40
CA ILE A 101 10.47 19.07 -6.00
C ILE A 101 11.04 20.40 -5.49
N ALA A 102 10.22 21.45 -5.45
CA ALA A 102 10.65 22.77 -4.95
C ALA A 102 11.05 22.71 -3.47
N LEU A 103 10.29 21.99 -2.63
CA LEU A 103 10.62 21.78 -1.23
C LEU A 103 11.89 20.94 -1.06
N ALA A 104 12.13 19.94 -1.92
CA ALA A 104 13.34 19.13 -1.89
C ALA A 104 14.57 19.98 -2.17
N LYS A 105 14.54 20.78 -3.24
CA LYS A 105 15.60 21.74 -3.60
C LYS A 105 15.85 22.74 -2.46
N ARG A 106 14.79 23.37 -1.92
CA ARG A 106 14.90 24.35 -0.82
C ARG A 106 15.53 23.75 0.45
N ASN A 107 15.25 22.48 0.74
CA ASN A 107 15.74 21.80 1.94
C ASN A 107 17.03 21.00 1.72
N LYS A 108 17.64 21.09 0.52
CA LYS A 108 18.86 20.36 0.14
C LYS A 108 18.69 18.83 0.27
N CYS A 109 17.48 18.34 0.00
CA CYS A 109 17.21 16.92 -0.10
C CYS A 109 17.56 16.44 -1.52
N LYS A 110 18.24 15.31 -1.65
CA LYS A 110 18.59 14.71 -2.95
C LYS A 110 17.53 13.71 -3.44
N TYR A 111 16.73 13.17 -2.52
CA TYR A 111 15.73 12.15 -2.79
C TYR A 111 14.36 12.62 -2.35
N ALA A 112 13.32 12.29 -3.11
CA ALA A 112 11.95 12.58 -2.73
C ALA A 112 10.97 11.47 -3.14
N GLY A 113 9.88 11.30 -2.39
CA GLY A 113 8.84 10.33 -2.76
C GLY A 113 7.56 10.46 -1.92
N SER A 114 6.47 9.87 -2.40
CA SER A 114 5.20 9.73 -1.69
C SER A 114 5.17 8.46 -0.82
N THR A 115 4.22 8.39 0.12
CA THR A 115 3.91 7.17 0.88
C THR A 115 3.77 5.95 -0.04
N SER A 116 2.92 6.02 -1.06
CA SER A 116 2.66 4.92 -2.00
C SER A 116 3.91 4.41 -2.73
N SER A 117 4.87 5.29 -3.03
CA SER A 117 6.11 4.91 -3.74
C SER A 117 7.21 4.36 -2.81
N LEU A 118 7.15 4.65 -1.51
CA LEU A 118 8.23 4.37 -0.56
C LEU A 118 7.92 3.20 0.38
N THR A 119 6.66 2.96 0.73
CA THR A 119 6.26 1.95 1.72
C THR A 119 6.71 0.54 1.32
N GLY A 120 6.60 0.16 0.05
CA GLY A 120 7.07 -1.14 -0.43
C GLY A 120 8.58 -1.35 -0.21
N ILE A 121 9.40 -0.32 -0.46
CA ILE A 121 10.86 -0.38 -0.23
C ILE A 121 11.15 -0.48 1.28
N LEU A 122 10.44 0.30 2.10
CA LEU A 122 10.56 0.25 3.56
C LEU A 122 10.15 -1.13 4.12
N THR A 123 9.14 -1.77 3.53
CA THR A 123 8.74 -3.14 3.85
C THR A 123 9.88 -4.12 3.58
N GLN A 124 10.51 -4.06 2.40
CA GLN A 124 11.65 -4.93 2.08
C GLN A 124 12.83 -4.74 3.05
N ILE A 125 13.12 -3.50 3.44
CA ILE A 125 14.14 -3.19 4.44
C ILE A 125 13.75 -3.72 5.82
N TYR A 126 12.49 -3.58 6.23
CA TYR A 126 12.00 -4.10 7.50
C TYR A 126 12.11 -5.63 7.57
N LEU A 127 11.75 -6.34 6.51
CA LEU A 127 11.87 -7.80 6.44
C LEU A 127 13.32 -8.26 6.63
N LEU A 128 14.29 -7.50 6.12
CA LEU A 128 15.71 -7.75 6.37
C LEU A 128 16.11 -7.42 7.81
N LEU A 129 15.77 -6.21 8.28
CA LEU A 129 16.14 -5.69 9.61
C LEU A 129 15.58 -6.56 10.76
N SER A 130 14.31 -6.95 10.64
CA SER A 130 13.59 -7.76 11.62
C SER A 130 13.95 -9.26 11.54
N GLN A 131 14.64 -9.67 10.48
CA GLN A 131 14.86 -11.09 10.14
C GLN A 131 13.55 -11.86 10.08
N GLU A 132 12.54 -11.25 9.43
CA GLU A 132 11.18 -11.82 9.27
C GLU A 132 10.53 -12.21 10.60
N LYS A 133 10.61 -11.29 11.56
CA LYS A 133 9.92 -11.43 12.85
C LYS A 133 8.46 -11.84 12.63
N LEU A 134 8.02 -12.85 13.39
CA LEU A 134 6.61 -13.26 13.43
C LEU A 134 5.72 -12.17 14.05
N LEU A 135 4.54 -12.03 13.46
CA LEU A 135 3.47 -11.15 13.89
C LEU A 135 2.95 -11.57 15.27
N ASN A 136 2.48 -10.61 16.05
CA ASN A 136 1.77 -10.86 17.28
C ASN A 136 0.26 -10.87 17.00
N LEU A 137 -0.40 -11.97 17.36
CA LEU A 137 -1.83 -12.18 17.18
C LEU A 137 -2.56 -12.31 18.53
N SER A 138 -1.92 -11.90 19.63
CA SER A 138 -2.46 -12.04 20.99
C SER A 138 -3.73 -11.24 21.25
N ASN A 139 -4.08 -10.33 20.34
CA ASN A 139 -5.30 -9.54 20.38
C ASN A 139 -6.47 -10.18 19.61
N LEU A 140 -6.25 -11.33 18.96
CA LEU A 140 -7.29 -12.13 18.35
C LEU A 140 -7.81 -13.18 19.34
N SER A 141 -9.00 -13.70 19.05
CA SER A 141 -9.63 -14.80 19.76
C SER A 141 -8.79 -16.09 19.69
N SER A 142 -9.12 -17.04 20.56
CA SER A 142 -8.47 -18.36 20.62
C SER A 142 -8.54 -19.12 19.29
N GLU A 143 -9.50 -18.77 18.44
CA GLU A 143 -9.63 -19.30 17.08
C GLU A 143 -8.35 -19.08 16.26
N PHE A 144 -7.55 -18.05 16.52
CA PHE A 144 -6.34 -17.74 15.75
C PHE A 144 -5.03 -18.22 16.40
N GLU A 145 -5.07 -18.98 17.50
CA GLU A 145 -3.86 -19.45 18.21
C GLU A 145 -2.90 -20.25 17.32
N THR A 146 -3.45 -21.05 16.40
CA THR A 146 -2.70 -21.89 15.45
C THR A 146 -2.54 -21.24 14.07
N ALA A 147 -3.02 -20.00 13.90
CA ALA A 147 -3.00 -19.33 12.61
C ALA A 147 -1.56 -18.92 12.22
N PRO A 148 -1.23 -18.93 10.90
CA PRO A 148 0.04 -18.43 10.40
C PRO A 148 0.41 -17.01 10.87
N ARG A 149 1.58 -16.87 11.51
CA ARG A 149 2.07 -15.59 12.05
C ARG A 149 3.06 -14.87 11.14
N PHE A 150 3.14 -15.26 9.87
CA PHE A 150 4.02 -14.63 8.89
C PHE A 150 3.23 -13.73 7.94
N PHE A 151 3.90 -12.68 7.47
CA PHE A 151 3.42 -11.81 6.40
C PHE A 151 3.02 -12.62 5.17
N THR A 152 1.96 -12.19 4.48
CA THR A 152 1.50 -12.84 3.26
C THR A 152 2.57 -12.81 2.16
N PRO A 153 2.47 -13.68 1.14
CA PRO A 153 3.35 -13.61 -0.03
C PRO A 153 3.34 -12.22 -0.70
N GLY A 154 2.16 -11.57 -0.77
CA GLY A 154 1.99 -10.21 -1.29
C GLY A 154 2.90 -9.19 -0.58
N GLN A 155 2.95 -9.23 0.75
CA GLN A 155 3.78 -8.32 1.53
C GLN A 155 5.31 -8.56 1.36
N ARG A 156 5.71 -9.71 0.83
CA ARG A 156 7.13 -10.10 0.65
C ARG A 156 7.57 -9.97 -0.81
N ILE A 157 6.66 -9.60 -1.70
CA ILE A 157 6.88 -9.52 -3.13
C ILE A 157 7.99 -8.51 -3.45
N PRO A 158 8.84 -8.75 -4.47
CA PRO A 158 9.78 -7.74 -4.94
C PRO A 158 9.06 -6.44 -5.31
N VAL A 159 9.72 -5.31 -5.09
CA VAL A 159 9.16 -3.97 -5.34
C VAL A 159 9.97 -3.28 -6.42
N SER A 160 9.30 -2.81 -7.48
CA SER A 160 9.93 -2.04 -8.55
C SER A 160 9.44 -0.58 -8.54
N VAL A 161 10.37 0.35 -8.72
CA VAL A 161 10.10 1.80 -8.75
C VAL A 161 10.99 2.46 -9.80
N ILE A 162 10.59 3.65 -10.24
CA ILE A 162 11.39 4.51 -11.11
C ILE A 162 11.91 5.68 -10.29
N LEU A 163 13.23 5.83 -10.20
CA LEU A 163 13.87 7.02 -9.66
C LEU A 163 14.12 7.98 -10.82
N ARG A 164 13.28 9.00 -10.95
CA ARG A 164 13.42 10.02 -12.00
C ARG A 164 14.35 11.12 -11.56
N TYR A 165 15.37 11.39 -12.36
CA TYR A 165 16.29 12.49 -12.12
C TYR A 165 15.76 13.78 -12.74
N GLN A 166 15.68 14.84 -11.95
CA GLN A 166 15.27 16.18 -12.37
C GLN A 166 16.06 17.23 -11.57
N ASP A 167 16.97 17.96 -12.23
CA ASP A 167 17.73 19.07 -11.65
C ASP A 167 18.37 18.78 -10.27
N GLY A 168 19.14 17.70 -10.16
CA GLY A 168 19.83 17.33 -8.92
C GLY A 168 18.97 16.55 -7.91
N ILE A 169 17.69 16.35 -8.20
CA ILE A 169 16.74 15.60 -7.34
C ILE A 169 16.38 14.27 -8.01
N TYR A 170 16.28 13.21 -7.22
CA TYR A 170 15.73 11.93 -7.63
C TYR A 170 14.36 11.73 -6.97
N THR A 171 13.29 11.75 -7.75
CA THR A 171 11.92 11.48 -7.28
C THR A 171 11.57 10.01 -7.51
N THR A 172 10.97 9.35 -6.52
CA THR A 172 10.51 7.96 -6.62
C THR A 172 9.06 7.90 -7.09
N ASP A 173 8.86 7.27 -8.25
CA ASP A 173 7.55 6.93 -8.78
C ASP A 173 7.34 5.42 -8.72
N TYR A 174 6.08 5.02 -8.60
CA TYR A 174 5.68 3.63 -8.77
C TYR A 174 5.95 3.16 -10.23
N ASP A 175 6.38 1.91 -10.40
CA ASP A 175 6.59 1.33 -11.73
C ASP A 175 5.26 0.87 -12.33
N SER A 176 4.61 1.78 -13.07
CA SER A 176 3.31 1.54 -13.69
C SER A 176 3.36 0.59 -14.90
N GLU A 177 4.54 0.12 -15.33
CA GLU A 177 4.62 -0.92 -16.37
C GLU A 177 3.96 -2.23 -15.92
N ARG A 178 3.80 -2.45 -14.60
CA ARG A 178 3.00 -3.54 -14.05
C ARG A 178 1.55 -3.49 -14.50
N ASP A 179 0.97 -2.30 -14.53
CA ASP A 179 -0.48 -2.13 -14.62
C ASP A 179 -0.97 -1.97 -16.08
N LYS A 180 -0.06 -2.02 -17.07
CA LYS A 180 -0.40 -1.82 -18.49
C LYS A 180 -1.06 -3.03 -19.16
N GLU A 181 -0.95 -4.23 -18.58
CA GLU A 181 -1.47 -5.47 -19.15
C GLU A 181 -2.76 -5.97 -18.46
N GLU A 182 -3.24 -5.30 -17.40
CA GLU A 182 -4.35 -5.79 -16.58
C GLU A 182 -5.51 -4.80 -16.56
N GLU A 183 -6.75 -5.31 -16.59
CA GLU A 183 -7.96 -4.52 -16.38
C GLU A 183 -7.87 -3.78 -15.04
N GLU A 184 -8.34 -2.53 -15.01
CA GLU A 184 -8.33 -1.73 -13.80
C GLU A 184 -9.11 -2.44 -12.68
N ILE A 185 -8.40 -2.85 -11.63
CA ILE A 185 -8.99 -3.57 -10.51
C ILE A 185 -9.96 -2.63 -9.78
N ILE A 186 -11.25 -3.00 -9.73
CA ILE A 186 -12.35 -2.20 -9.17
C ILE A 186 -12.05 -1.58 -7.80
N LEU A 187 -11.23 -2.25 -6.97
CA LEU A 187 -10.89 -1.80 -5.62
C LEU A 187 -10.07 -0.50 -5.58
N LEU A 188 -9.31 -0.18 -6.63
CA LEU A 188 -8.51 1.06 -6.71
C LEU A 188 -9.41 2.30 -6.81
N PRO A 189 -10.25 2.47 -7.86
CA PRO A 189 -11.15 3.60 -7.95
C PRO A 189 -12.21 3.60 -6.84
N LEU A 190 -12.63 2.42 -6.35
CA LEU A 190 -13.56 2.31 -5.24
C LEU A 190 -12.99 2.90 -3.93
N GLY A 191 -11.69 2.72 -3.67
CA GLY A 191 -11.04 3.32 -2.51
C GLY A 191 -11.13 4.85 -2.52
N ILE A 192 -10.90 5.47 -3.69
CA ILE A 192 -10.99 6.92 -3.88
C ILE A 192 -12.43 7.41 -3.69
N LEU A 193 -13.41 6.70 -4.29
CA LEU A 193 -14.83 6.99 -4.13
C LEU A 193 -15.23 6.95 -2.65
N LEU A 194 -14.88 5.86 -1.96
CA LEU A 194 -15.25 5.66 -0.55
C LEU A 194 -14.59 6.68 0.37
N GLU A 195 -13.38 7.15 0.08
CA GLU A 195 -12.77 8.26 0.83
C GLU A 195 -13.68 9.51 0.83
N LYS A 196 -14.21 9.88 -0.34
CA LYS A 196 -15.13 11.02 -0.47
C LYS A 196 -16.49 10.73 0.13
N PHE A 197 -16.99 9.50 -0.04
CA PHE A 197 -18.27 9.05 0.53
C PHE A 197 -18.31 9.11 2.06
N LEU A 198 -17.18 8.84 2.73
CA LEU A 198 -17.08 8.88 4.19
C LEU A 198 -16.85 10.28 4.76
N THR A 199 -16.51 11.27 3.92
CA THR A 199 -16.09 12.62 4.35
C THR A 199 -16.96 13.76 3.85
N LEU A 200 -17.73 13.55 2.78
CA LEU A 200 -18.69 14.53 2.28
C LEU A 200 -20.08 14.23 2.81
N GLY A 201 -20.85 15.26 3.16
CA GLY A 201 -22.28 15.09 3.44
C GLY A 201 -23.04 14.65 2.18
N LYS A 202 -24.21 14.03 2.35
CA LYS A 202 -25.00 13.44 1.26
C LYS A 202 -25.25 14.38 0.07
N GLU A 203 -25.65 15.62 0.35
CA GLU A 203 -25.91 16.64 -0.69
C GLU A 203 -24.64 17.04 -1.43
N GLU A 204 -23.51 17.16 -0.74
CA GLU A 204 -22.23 17.49 -1.37
C GLU A 204 -21.67 16.32 -2.16
N PHE A 205 -21.81 15.08 -1.67
CA PHE A 205 -21.37 13.89 -2.40
C PHE A 205 -22.12 13.70 -3.72
N GLN A 206 -23.43 14.01 -3.77
CA GLN A 206 -24.23 13.95 -5.00
C GLN A 206 -23.64 14.79 -6.13
N LYS A 207 -22.96 15.90 -5.80
CA LYS A 207 -22.28 16.76 -6.78
C LYS A 207 -21.09 16.10 -7.47
N TYR A 208 -20.66 14.93 -7.03
CA TYR A 208 -19.59 14.14 -7.65
C TYR A 208 -20.12 12.93 -8.42
N LEU A 209 -21.45 12.80 -8.56
CA LEU A 209 -22.06 11.80 -9.43
C LEU A 209 -22.21 12.34 -10.84
N LYS A 210 -22.06 11.47 -11.84
CA LYS A 210 -22.24 11.81 -13.27
C LYS A 210 -23.63 12.32 -13.60
N THR A 211 -24.64 11.94 -12.81
CA THR A 211 -26.02 12.40 -12.95
C THR A 211 -26.21 13.86 -12.54
N TYR A 212 -25.29 14.43 -11.74
CA TYR A 212 -25.34 15.83 -11.37
C TYR A 212 -24.75 16.70 -12.48
N THR A 213 -25.57 17.56 -13.06
CA THR A 213 -25.22 18.35 -14.26
C THR A 213 -24.89 19.82 -13.96
N GLU A 214 -25.06 20.26 -12.71
CA GLU A 214 -24.72 21.62 -12.31
C GLU A 214 -23.19 21.77 -12.13
N GLY A 215 -22.67 22.94 -12.49
CA GLY A 215 -21.23 23.24 -12.49
C GLY A 215 -20.70 23.88 -11.20
N ASP A 216 -21.43 23.76 -10.09
CA ASP A 216 -21.14 24.40 -8.80
C ASP A 216 -20.45 23.45 -7.80
N HIS A 217 -19.97 22.29 -8.26
CA HIS A 217 -19.15 21.40 -7.44
C HIS A 217 -17.83 22.08 -7.05
N LEU A 218 -17.36 21.80 -5.83
CA LEU A 218 -16.08 22.33 -5.36
C LEU A 218 -14.92 21.47 -5.87
N GLU A 219 -13.84 22.11 -6.30
CA GLU A 219 -12.59 21.40 -6.57
C GLU A 219 -11.99 20.91 -5.23
N LEU A 220 -12.06 19.61 -4.98
CA LEU A 220 -11.48 19.01 -3.77
C LEU A 220 -9.96 18.96 -3.92
N LYS A 221 -9.26 19.67 -3.04
CA LYS A 221 -7.79 19.69 -3.02
C LYS A 221 -7.27 18.85 -1.88
N ASP A 222 -6.50 17.83 -2.22
CA ASP A 222 -5.85 16.98 -1.23
C ASP A 222 -4.83 17.76 -0.42
N VAL A 223 -4.89 17.59 0.90
CA VAL A 223 -3.95 18.20 1.83
C VAL A 223 -2.77 17.27 2.01
N HIS A 224 -1.57 17.82 1.88
CA HIS A 224 -0.34 17.05 1.97
C HIS A 224 0.55 17.52 3.14
N ARG A 225 1.16 16.55 3.83
CA ARG A 225 2.31 16.77 4.71
C ARG A 225 3.60 16.56 3.93
N TYR A 226 4.56 17.46 4.13
CA TYR A 226 5.93 17.34 3.62
C TYR A 226 6.93 17.33 4.78
N ALA A 227 7.67 16.23 4.93
CA ALA A 227 8.62 16.06 6.03
C ALA A 227 9.92 15.42 5.53
N ARG A 228 11.05 15.84 6.11
CA ARG A 228 12.38 15.38 5.71
C ARG A 228 13.07 14.52 6.77
N HIS A 229 13.92 13.60 6.30
CA HIS A 229 14.89 12.87 7.10
C HIS A 229 16.22 12.82 6.34
N GLY A 230 17.30 13.36 6.91
CA GLY A 230 18.57 13.46 6.20
C GLY A 230 18.40 14.18 4.85
N GLN A 231 18.79 13.51 3.77
CA GLN A 231 18.64 13.97 2.38
C GLN A 231 17.35 13.52 1.70
N PHE A 232 16.41 12.91 2.42
CA PHE A 232 15.13 12.43 1.89
C PHE A 232 14.00 13.38 2.26
N LEU A 233 13.17 13.76 1.29
CA LEU A 233 11.91 14.48 1.49
C LEU A 233 10.73 13.54 1.19
N MET A 234 9.78 13.43 2.10
CA MET A 234 8.63 12.53 1.96
C MET A 234 7.33 13.33 1.98
N ARG A 235 6.40 12.91 1.12
CA ARG A 235 5.03 13.43 1.02
C ARG A 235 4.02 12.39 1.50
N SER A 236 3.05 12.82 2.30
CA SER A 236 1.84 12.04 2.60
C SER A 236 0.61 12.88 2.33
N GLN A 237 -0.37 12.34 1.64
CA GLN A 237 -1.74 12.85 1.68
C GLN A 237 -2.29 12.67 3.10
N LEU A 238 -3.18 13.57 3.52
CA LEU A 238 -3.83 13.56 4.83
C LEU A 238 -5.34 13.46 4.62
N ASP A 239 -5.90 12.28 4.84
CA ASP A 239 -7.29 11.98 4.45
C ASP A 239 -8.31 12.54 5.45
N CYS A 240 -8.00 12.50 6.75
CA CYS A 240 -8.96 12.92 7.76
C CYS A 240 -8.32 13.49 9.04
N ILE A 241 -9.07 14.32 9.78
CA ILE A 241 -8.67 14.87 11.09
C ILE A 241 -9.80 14.85 12.12
N HIS A 242 -9.47 14.48 13.35
CA HIS A 242 -10.34 14.60 14.51
C HIS A 242 -9.56 15.09 15.74
N GLU A 243 -10.09 16.07 16.47
CA GLU A 243 -9.35 16.79 17.52
C GLU A 243 -9.14 15.98 18.80
N GLU A 244 -10.00 14.98 19.05
CA GLU A 244 -9.88 14.10 20.22
C GLU A 244 -8.81 13.00 20.04
N LEU A 245 -8.27 12.83 18.83
CA LEU A 245 -7.19 11.89 18.59
C LEU A 245 -5.84 12.45 19.08
N PRO A 246 -4.93 11.59 19.59
CA PRO A 246 -3.60 12.00 19.99
C PRO A 246 -2.79 12.70 18.89
N GLY A 247 -1.74 13.43 19.31
CA GLY A 247 -0.77 14.01 18.41
C GLY A 247 -1.36 15.11 17.52
N THR A 248 -1.37 14.90 16.21
CA THR A 248 -1.86 15.90 15.25
C THR A 248 -3.38 15.90 15.09
N GLY A 249 -4.02 14.81 15.53
CA GLY A 249 -5.42 14.48 15.27
C GLY A 249 -5.67 13.84 13.89
N VAL A 250 -4.65 13.74 13.04
CA VAL A 250 -4.79 13.28 11.65
C VAL A 250 -4.78 11.76 11.59
N PHE A 251 -5.57 11.17 10.70
CA PHE A 251 -5.61 9.73 10.45
C PHE A 251 -5.92 9.46 8.97
N ASP A 252 -5.57 8.26 8.52
CA ASP A 252 -5.80 7.80 7.14
C ASP A 252 -7.17 7.13 7.02
N LEU A 253 -7.78 7.18 5.84
CA LEU A 253 -8.98 6.41 5.54
C LEU A 253 -8.62 5.20 4.69
N LYS A 254 -9.07 4.04 5.11
CA LYS A 254 -8.87 2.76 4.43
C LYS A 254 -10.19 2.04 4.24
N THR A 255 -10.24 1.22 3.21
CA THR A 255 -11.37 0.35 2.95
C THR A 255 -10.88 -1.08 2.80
N ARG A 256 -11.75 -2.01 3.14
CA ARG A 256 -11.44 -3.44 3.20
C ARG A 256 -12.59 -4.22 2.61
N ALA A 257 -12.48 -4.52 1.31
CA ALA A 257 -13.37 -5.48 0.65
C ALA A 257 -13.19 -6.86 1.26
N ILE A 258 -14.21 -7.66 1.52
CA ILE A 258 -14.10 -9.02 2.08
C ILE A 258 -13.12 -9.93 1.31
N SER A 259 -12.57 -10.92 2.00
CA SER A 259 -11.51 -11.81 1.50
C SER A 259 -11.84 -12.47 0.17
N GLN A 260 -13.09 -12.90 -0.04
CA GLN A 260 -13.58 -13.51 -1.26
C GLN A 260 -13.34 -12.58 -2.46
N ILE A 261 -13.71 -11.31 -2.33
CA ILE A 261 -13.50 -10.30 -3.39
C ILE A 261 -12.02 -10.03 -3.62
N ARG A 262 -11.20 -9.96 -2.57
CA ARG A 262 -9.76 -9.71 -2.76
C ARG A 262 -9.02 -10.85 -3.44
N HIS A 263 -9.51 -12.08 -3.28
CA HIS A 263 -8.92 -13.27 -3.89
C HIS A 263 -9.48 -13.58 -5.27
N ASP A 264 -10.60 -12.96 -5.65
CA ASP A 264 -11.27 -13.14 -6.93
C ASP A 264 -11.85 -11.82 -7.44
N VAL A 265 -10.96 -10.83 -7.58
CA VAL A 265 -11.36 -9.43 -7.76
C VAL A 265 -11.95 -9.14 -9.13
N HIS A 266 -11.58 -9.91 -10.15
CA HIS A 266 -12.16 -9.81 -11.49
C HIS A 266 -13.61 -10.33 -11.54
N ASN A 267 -14.00 -11.20 -10.59
CA ASN A 267 -15.36 -11.74 -10.45
C ASN A 267 -16.06 -11.20 -9.19
N TYR A 268 -15.70 -10.00 -8.71
CA TYR A 268 -16.21 -9.44 -7.45
C TYR A 268 -17.74 -9.43 -7.34
N GLN A 269 -18.44 -9.29 -8.48
CA GLN A 269 -19.90 -9.29 -8.56
C GLN A 269 -20.52 -10.59 -8.04
N ALA A 270 -19.83 -11.73 -8.12
CA ALA A 270 -20.31 -13.00 -7.60
C ALA A 270 -20.39 -13.05 -6.06
N TYR A 271 -19.81 -12.06 -5.37
CA TYR A 271 -19.69 -12.04 -3.91
C TYR A 271 -20.42 -10.85 -3.25
N ILE A 272 -21.24 -10.10 -3.99
CA ILE A 272 -21.98 -8.95 -3.44
C ILE A 272 -23.10 -9.34 -2.47
N ASP A 273 -23.49 -10.61 -2.45
CA ASP A 273 -24.43 -11.17 -1.46
C ASP A 273 -23.71 -11.75 -0.24
N CYS A 274 -22.37 -11.90 -0.28
CA CYS A 274 -21.59 -12.32 0.87
C CYS A 274 -21.51 -11.19 1.89
N THR A 275 -21.81 -11.50 3.16
CA THR A 275 -21.81 -10.54 4.26
C THR A 275 -20.87 -10.99 5.37
N LEU A 276 -20.55 -10.07 6.28
CA LEU A 276 -19.95 -10.42 7.57
C LEU A 276 -21.08 -10.69 8.57
N ASP A 277 -21.04 -11.83 9.25
CA ASP A 277 -22.11 -12.30 10.14
C ASP A 277 -21.77 -12.21 11.63
N ALA A 278 -20.48 -12.07 11.96
CA ALA A 278 -20.01 -11.99 13.34
C ALA A 278 -18.79 -11.07 13.51
N LEU A 279 -18.58 -10.62 14.76
CA LEU A 279 -17.37 -9.88 15.15
C LEU A 279 -16.13 -10.77 15.17
N THR A 280 -16.25 -11.99 15.71
CA THR A 280 -15.14 -12.92 15.98
C THR A 280 -15.37 -14.28 15.31
N GLY A 281 -14.29 -14.92 14.85
CA GLY A 281 -14.34 -16.23 14.20
C GLY A 281 -13.41 -16.34 13.00
N ARG A 282 -13.21 -17.56 12.48
CA ARG A 282 -12.24 -17.81 11.38
C ARG A 282 -12.74 -17.45 9.99
N ARG A 283 -14.05 -17.31 9.78
CA ARG A 283 -14.67 -17.15 8.46
C ARG A 283 -15.89 -16.26 8.53
N GLY A 284 -16.04 -15.34 7.59
CA GLY A 284 -17.21 -14.48 7.48
C GLY A 284 -17.28 -13.42 8.59
N THR A 285 -16.15 -13.09 9.22
CA THR A 285 -16.14 -12.21 10.40
C THR A 285 -15.22 -11.02 10.21
N PHE A 286 -15.45 -9.96 10.98
CA PHE A 286 -14.50 -8.85 11.02
C PHE A 286 -13.12 -9.28 11.52
N GLU A 287 -13.06 -10.24 12.44
CA GLU A 287 -11.80 -10.78 12.96
C GLU A 287 -10.98 -11.52 11.90
N GLU A 288 -11.62 -12.26 10.98
CA GLU A 288 -10.94 -12.84 9.81
C GLU A 288 -10.30 -11.74 8.95
N GLU A 289 -11.07 -10.69 8.67
CA GLU A 289 -10.63 -9.58 7.84
C GLU A 289 -9.48 -8.80 8.49
N TYR A 290 -9.58 -8.58 9.79
CA TYR A 290 -8.57 -7.94 10.61
C TYR A 290 -7.30 -8.81 10.73
N TYR A 291 -7.43 -10.13 10.94
CA TYR A 291 -6.30 -11.07 10.93
C TYR A 291 -5.53 -11.02 9.60
N ASP A 292 -6.23 -11.08 8.47
CA ASP A 292 -5.55 -10.96 7.19
C ASP A 292 -4.90 -9.59 7.06
N MET A 293 -5.57 -8.52 7.49
CA MET A 293 -5.05 -7.14 7.43
C MET A 293 -3.75 -6.97 8.24
N ILE A 294 -3.61 -7.62 9.41
CA ILE A 294 -2.35 -7.67 10.17
C ILE A 294 -1.22 -8.23 9.29
N ARG A 295 -1.50 -9.26 8.49
CA ARG A 295 -0.51 -9.98 7.68
C ARG A 295 -0.25 -9.33 6.33
N SER A 296 -1.22 -8.61 5.78
CA SER A 296 -1.21 -8.14 4.39
C SER A 296 -1.12 -6.62 4.23
N ALA A 297 -1.40 -5.82 5.27
CA ALA A 297 -1.49 -4.36 5.10
C ALA A 297 -0.90 -3.53 6.25
N PHE A 298 -0.96 -4.02 7.50
CA PHE A 298 -0.57 -3.22 8.68
C PHE A 298 0.82 -2.61 8.60
N LEU A 299 1.80 -3.32 8.04
CA LEU A 299 3.15 -2.79 7.94
C LEU A 299 3.24 -1.56 7.03
N GLU A 300 2.51 -1.56 5.91
CA GLU A 300 2.44 -0.40 5.02
C GLU A 300 1.61 0.73 5.63
N TYR A 301 0.48 0.40 6.27
CA TYR A 301 -0.34 1.40 6.98
C TYR A 301 0.46 2.07 8.09
N SER A 302 1.23 1.31 8.86
CA SER A 302 2.09 1.83 9.93
C SER A 302 3.15 2.80 9.37
N PHE A 303 3.79 2.46 8.24
CA PHE A 303 4.75 3.37 7.60
C PHE A 303 4.08 4.60 6.97
N GLN A 304 2.93 4.44 6.31
CA GLN A 304 2.15 5.56 5.79
C GLN A 304 1.77 6.52 6.91
N ALA A 305 1.19 6.02 8.00
CA ALA A 305 0.78 6.82 9.14
C ALA A 305 1.97 7.56 9.78
N ARG A 306 3.15 6.94 9.88
CA ARG A 306 4.36 7.60 10.40
C ARG A 306 4.91 8.68 9.46
N ILE A 307 4.87 8.46 8.14
CA ILE A 307 5.21 9.49 7.15
C ILE A 307 4.17 10.63 7.18
N GLY A 308 2.90 10.33 7.44
CA GLY A 308 1.81 11.31 7.59
C GLY A 308 1.78 12.02 8.94
N ASN A 309 2.50 11.53 9.96
CA ASN A 309 2.31 11.92 11.37
C ASN A 309 0.84 11.82 11.80
N MET A 310 0.25 10.68 11.44
CA MET A 310 -1.12 10.27 11.72
C MET A 310 -1.16 9.41 12.99
N ASP A 311 -2.29 9.41 13.71
CA ASP A 311 -2.49 8.58 14.90
C ASP A 311 -2.82 7.11 14.56
N GLY A 312 -3.43 6.87 13.40
CA GLY A 312 -3.92 5.56 12.99
C GLY A 312 -4.65 5.62 11.66
N VAL A 313 -5.49 4.61 11.41
CA VAL A 313 -6.36 4.53 10.24
C VAL A 313 -7.78 4.17 10.65
N LEU A 314 -8.77 4.70 9.93
CA LEU A 314 -10.14 4.19 9.99
C LEU A 314 -10.36 3.23 8.82
N VAL A 315 -10.91 2.05 9.09
CA VAL A 315 -11.19 1.02 8.08
C VAL A 315 -12.70 0.86 7.92
N ALA A 316 -13.20 0.99 6.70
CA ALA A 316 -14.56 0.60 6.32
C ALA A 316 -14.56 -0.80 5.68
N TYR A 317 -15.30 -1.74 6.26
CA TYR A 317 -15.43 -3.11 5.74
C TYR A 317 -16.62 -3.21 4.78
N HIS A 318 -16.42 -3.78 3.60
CA HIS A 318 -17.45 -3.82 2.56
C HIS A 318 -17.37 -5.05 1.67
N ASN A 319 -18.39 -5.28 0.86
CA ASN A 319 -18.36 -6.25 -0.25
C ASN A 319 -18.51 -5.56 -1.61
N THR A 320 -18.14 -4.28 -1.70
CA THR A 320 -18.26 -3.38 -2.87
C THR A 320 -19.68 -2.91 -3.19
N ALA A 321 -20.71 -3.65 -2.77
CA ALA A 321 -22.10 -3.20 -2.86
C ALA A 321 -22.60 -2.60 -1.54
N ARG A 322 -22.13 -3.13 -0.40
CA ARG A 322 -22.56 -2.71 0.94
C ARG A 322 -21.40 -2.54 1.91
N ILE A 323 -21.50 -1.56 2.80
CA ILE A 323 -20.62 -1.42 3.98
C ILE A 323 -21.24 -2.16 5.17
N PHE A 324 -20.43 -2.92 5.89
CA PHE A 324 -20.86 -3.70 7.06
C PHE A 324 -20.60 -2.97 8.38
N GLY A 325 -19.53 -2.19 8.44
CA GLY A 325 -19.10 -1.55 9.67
C GLY A 325 -17.72 -0.93 9.55
N PHE A 326 -17.28 -0.35 10.65
CA PHE A 326 -16.09 0.48 10.72
C PHE A 326 -15.23 0.10 11.92
N GLN A 327 -13.91 0.30 11.79
CA GLN A 327 -12.97 0.11 12.88
C GLN A 327 -11.91 1.19 12.84
N TYR A 328 -11.62 1.79 13.99
CA TYR A 328 -10.44 2.64 14.14
C TYR A 328 -9.26 1.79 14.64
N ILE A 329 -8.13 1.84 13.95
CA ILE A 329 -6.93 1.07 14.28
C ILE A 329 -5.79 2.04 14.51
N SER A 330 -5.33 2.15 15.76
CA SER A 330 -4.26 3.08 16.14
C SER A 330 -2.87 2.56 15.73
N LEU A 331 -1.90 3.47 15.61
CA LEU A 331 -0.48 3.11 15.47
C LEU A 331 0.02 2.26 16.64
N ARG A 332 -0.52 2.46 17.85
CA ARG A 332 -0.16 1.64 19.03
C ARG A 332 -0.58 0.19 18.85
N GLU A 333 -1.79 -0.01 18.33
CA GLU A 333 -2.32 -1.35 18.03
C GLU A 333 -1.53 -2.02 16.90
N MET A 334 -1.25 -1.29 15.81
CA MET A 334 -0.37 -1.80 14.75
C MET A 334 1.02 -2.16 15.29
N ASP A 335 1.59 -1.35 16.19
CA ASP A 335 2.88 -1.63 16.82
C ASP A 335 2.85 -2.92 17.66
N LEU A 336 1.75 -3.15 18.37
CA LEU A 336 1.56 -4.39 19.12
C LEU A 336 1.56 -5.60 18.18
N CYS A 337 0.82 -5.55 17.08
CA CYS A 337 0.72 -6.64 16.11
C CYS A 337 2.04 -6.86 15.32
N LEU A 338 2.69 -5.79 14.84
CA LEU A 338 3.86 -5.88 13.97
C LEU A 338 5.16 -6.12 14.76
N PHE A 339 5.35 -5.33 15.82
CA PHE A 339 6.61 -5.22 16.53
C PHE A 339 6.57 -5.91 17.91
N GLY A 340 5.39 -6.33 18.34
CA GLY A 340 5.16 -7.09 19.58
C GLY A 340 5.01 -6.21 20.83
N ARG A 341 5.07 -4.89 20.68
CA ARG A 341 4.93 -3.94 21.78
C ARG A 341 4.54 -2.57 21.26
N GLU A 342 3.54 -1.96 21.89
CA GLU A 342 3.10 -0.60 21.58
C GLU A 342 4.24 0.43 21.69
N GLY A 343 4.24 1.41 20.79
CA GLY A 343 5.20 2.52 20.79
C GLY A 343 6.62 2.15 20.32
N THR A 344 6.84 0.92 19.87
CA THR A 344 8.14 0.51 19.30
C THR A 344 8.28 0.81 17.81
N GLY A 345 7.23 1.25 17.12
CA GLY A 345 7.30 1.41 15.68
C GLY A 345 8.17 2.58 15.22
N ASP A 346 8.28 3.68 15.98
CA ASP A 346 9.10 4.83 15.58
C ASP A 346 10.58 4.47 15.43
N ARG A 347 11.13 3.74 16.41
CA ARG A 347 12.53 3.28 16.35
C ARG A 347 12.77 2.35 15.15
N VAL A 348 11.80 1.53 14.78
CA VAL A 348 11.88 0.63 13.63
C VAL A 348 11.81 1.44 12.33
N PHE A 349 10.81 2.30 12.20
CA PHE A 349 10.57 3.13 11.04
C PHE A 349 11.78 4.02 10.72
N LEU A 350 12.33 4.74 11.70
CA LEU A 350 13.47 5.63 11.49
C LEU A 350 14.73 4.87 11.04
N ARG A 351 14.90 3.62 11.48
CA ARG A 351 15.97 2.74 10.97
C ARG A 351 15.75 2.38 9.52
N CYS A 352 14.54 1.97 9.15
CA CYS A 352 14.21 1.66 7.77
C CYS A 352 14.44 2.88 6.85
N VAL A 353 13.99 4.07 7.24
CA VAL A 353 14.20 5.31 6.48
C VAL A 353 15.69 5.62 6.32
N ARG A 354 16.49 5.52 7.39
CA ARG A 354 17.93 5.79 7.32
C ARG A 354 18.66 4.78 6.42
N ILE A 355 18.29 3.50 6.49
CA ILE A 355 18.86 2.46 5.63
C ILE A 355 18.45 2.68 4.17
N MET A 356 17.20 3.10 3.92
CA MET A 356 16.74 3.47 2.58
C MET A 356 17.56 4.63 2.00
N GLU A 357 17.81 5.67 2.80
CA GLU A 357 18.65 6.81 2.40
C GLU A 357 20.08 6.37 2.02
N LEU A 358 20.68 5.46 2.79
CA LEU A 358 21.99 4.88 2.45
C LEU A 358 21.95 4.10 1.14
N LEU A 359 20.93 3.29 0.93
CA LEU A 359 20.79 2.50 -0.29
C LEU A 359 20.61 3.41 -1.52
N TYR A 360 19.75 4.43 -1.43
CA TYR A 360 19.57 5.45 -2.47
C TYR A 360 20.87 6.21 -2.78
N SER A 361 21.70 6.46 -1.75
CA SER A 361 23.02 7.07 -1.93
C SER A 361 23.95 6.26 -2.81
N GLN A 362 23.83 4.93 -2.81
CA GLN A 362 24.63 4.06 -3.68
C GLN A 362 23.95 3.83 -5.04
N ILE A 363 22.62 3.69 -5.07
CA ILE A 363 21.85 3.57 -6.32
C ILE A 363 22.11 4.76 -7.25
N SER A 364 22.03 5.99 -6.73
CA SER A 364 22.27 7.21 -7.53
C SER A 364 23.72 7.36 -8.02
N LYS A 365 24.66 6.55 -7.53
CA LYS A 365 26.05 6.49 -8.03
C LYS A 365 26.25 5.44 -9.12
N CYS A 366 25.31 4.49 -9.28
CA CYS A 366 25.39 3.49 -10.34
C CYS A 366 25.30 4.15 -11.72
N PHE A 367 24.36 5.08 -11.87
CA PHE A 367 24.16 5.90 -13.07
C PHE A 367 23.90 7.35 -12.65
N PRO A 368 24.97 8.15 -12.43
CA PRO A 368 24.84 9.53 -11.97
C PRO A 368 24.01 10.39 -12.93
N GLU A 369 23.16 11.25 -12.38
CA GLU A 369 22.33 12.22 -13.11
C GLU A 369 21.43 11.61 -14.20
N ARG A 370 21.07 10.33 -14.04
CA ARG A 370 20.15 9.62 -14.92
C ARG A 370 18.96 9.07 -14.16
N SER A 371 17.82 9.02 -14.83
CA SER A 371 16.67 8.28 -14.34
C SER A 371 16.96 6.78 -14.39
N VAL A 372 16.57 6.04 -13.35
CA VAL A 372 16.83 4.61 -13.23
C VAL A 372 15.58 3.85 -12.81
N LYS A 373 15.39 2.64 -13.35
CA LYS A 373 14.47 1.63 -12.84
C LYS A 373 15.19 0.82 -11.77
N CYS A 374 14.54 0.63 -10.63
CA CYS A 374 15.08 -0.12 -9.51
C CYS A 374 14.12 -1.23 -9.08
N THR A 375 14.60 -2.45 -8.94
CA THR A 375 13.86 -3.57 -8.33
C THR A 375 14.53 -3.99 -7.03
N PHE A 376 13.75 -4.11 -5.96
CA PHE A 376 14.19 -4.45 -4.61
C PHE A 376 13.62 -5.79 -4.18
N GLU A 377 14.46 -6.68 -3.66
CA GLU A 377 14.00 -7.95 -3.09
C GLU A 377 14.82 -8.35 -1.86
N LYS A 378 14.15 -8.52 -0.73
CA LYS A 378 14.68 -9.20 0.44
C LYS A 378 14.67 -10.70 0.16
N ARG A 379 15.85 -11.33 0.17
CA ARG A 379 15.97 -12.79 0.06
C ARG A 379 17.14 -13.32 0.88
N GLY A 380 16.86 -14.32 1.73
CA GLY A 380 17.83 -14.83 2.69
C GLY A 380 18.30 -13.73 3.63
N HIS A 381 19.63 -13.54 3.71
CA HIS A 381 20.28 -12.56 4.59
C HIS A 381 20.58 -11.21 3.91
N TYR A 382 20.07 -10.99 2.69
CA TYR A 382 20.36 -9.79 1.92
C TYR A 382 19.08 -9.14 1.40
N LEU A 383 19.13 -7.82 1.23
CA LEU A 383 18.26 -7.08 0.34
C LEU A 383 19.05 -6.82 -0.95
N ARG A 384 18.52 -7.23 -2.09
CA ARG A 384 19.10 -6.95 -3.40
C ARG A 384 18.41 -5.73 -4.01
N ALA A 385 19.17 -4.88 -4.65
CA ALA A 385 18.67 -3.80 -5.50
C ALA A 385 19.30 -3.93 -6.88
N TRP A 386 18.49 -4.16 -7.90
CA TRP A 386 18.91 -4.10 -9.29
C TRP A 386 18.61 -2.71 -9.83
N VAL A 387 19.59 -2.09 -10.49
CA VAL A 387 19.50 -0.71 -11.00
C VAL A 387 19.80 -0.74 -12.49
N GLU A 388 18.89 -0.18 -13.28
CA GLU A 388 18.97 -0.10 -14.74
C GLU A 388 18.69 1.34 -15.17
N PRO A 389 19.46 1.94 -16.09
CA PRO A 389 19.13 3.26 -16.60
C PRO A 389 17.85 3.17 -17.43
N LEU A 390 16.96 4.16 -17.26
CA LEU A 390 15.70 4.19 -18.01
C LEU A 390 15.92 4.49 -19.50
N GLU A 391 16.98 5.26 -19.78
CA GLU A 391 17.42 5.59 -21.13
C GLU A 391 18.80 4.96 -21.38
N HIS A 392 18.97 4.39 -22.56
CA HIS A 392 20.22 3.76 -22.99
C HIS A 392 20.77 4.45 -24.22
N ASP A 393 22.05 4.80 -24.19
CA ASP A 393 22.68 5.62 -25.24
C ASP A 393 22.81 4.87 -26.58
N ASP A 394 22.94 3.53 -26.54
CA ASP A 394 23.04 2.69 -27.74
C ASP A 394 21.84 1.73 -27.85
N PRO A 395 20.88 1.98 -28.74
CA PRO A 395 19.71 1.11 -28.88
C PRO A 395 20.05 -0.30 -29.39
N ASN A 396 21.26 -0.55 -29.89
CA ASN A 396 21.68 -1.84 -30.43
C ASN A 396 22.30 -2.77 -29.39
N THR A 397 22.53 -2.29 -28.17
CA THR A 397 23.10 -3.09 -27.07
C THR A 397 22.16 -3.13 -25.87
N GLU A 398 22.24 -4.21 -25.10
CA GLU A 398 21.40 -4.34 -23.90
C GLU A 398 21.82 -3.32 -22.82
N PRO A 399 20.86 -2.63 -22.19
CA PRO A 399 21.17 -1.63 -21.18
C PRO A 399 21.95 -2.24 -20.01
N PRO A 400 22.96 -1.53 -19.47
CA PRO A 400 23.75 -2.01 -18.36
C PRO A 400 22.88 -2.15 -17.10
N ILE A 401 23.16 -3.18 -16.31
CA ILE A 401 22.50 -3.43 -15.02
C ILE A 401 23.54 -3.52 -13.90
N VAL A 402 23.19 -2.96 -12.74
CA VAL A 402 23.99 -3.07 -11.52
C VAL A 402 23.19 -3.79 -10.45
N GLU A 403 23.78 -4.79 -9.80
CA GLU A 403 23.22 -5.41 -8.60
C GLU A 403 23.98 -4.93 -7.36
N LEU A 404 23.25 -4.35 -6.42
CA LEU A 404 23.71 -4.02 -5.08
C LEU A 404 23.12 -5.01 -4.07
N THR A 405 23.93 -5.44 -3.10
CA THR A 405 23.43 -6.25 -1.97
C THR A 405 23.65 -5.51 -0.67
N LEU A 406 22.58 -5.31 0.09
CA LEU A 406 22.59 -4.79 1.44
C LEU A 406 22.51 -5.96 2.44
N TRP A 407 23.42 -5.97 3.39
CA TRP A 407 23.42 -6.84 4.57
C TRP A 407 23.32 -6.00 5.84
N LEU A 408 22.64 -6.54 6.86
CA LEU A 408 22.44 -5.88 8.16
C LEU A 408 22.75 -6.84 9.32
N LYS A 409 23.36 -6.30 10.38
CA LYS A 409 23.51 -6.98 11.67
C LYS A 409 23.02 -6.08 12.80
N ASN A 410 22.06 -6.58 13.57
CA ASN A 410 21.56 -5.90 14.76
C ASN A 410 22.53 -6.10 15.93
N ILE A 411 22.86 -5.02 16.63
CA ILE A 411 23.75 -5.03 17.79
C ILE A 411 23.02 -4.36 18.96
N MET A 412 22.88 -5.09 20.06
CA MET A 412 22.35 -4.60 21.33
C MET A 412 23.27 -5.05 22.46
N HIS A 413 23.45 -4.22 23.48
CA HIS A 413 24.39 -4.50 24.58
C HIS A 413 25.81 -4.87 24.09
N GLY A 414 26.25 -4.27 22.98
CA GLY A 414 27.54 -4.56 22.35
C GLY A 414 27.66 -5.93 21.68
N LYS A 415 26.58 -6.70 21.57
CA LYS A 415 26.59 -8.06 21.00
C LYS A 415 25.64 -8.20 19.80
N PRO A 416 26.00 -9.01 18.78
CA PRO A 416 25.07 -9.40 17.73
C PRO A 416 23.79 -9.99 18.30
N THR A 417 22.65 -9.55 17.78
CA THR A 417 21.33 -9.88 18.33
C THR A 417 20.36 -10.22 17.19
N LYS A 418 19.41 -11.12 17.45
CA LYS A 418 18.38 -11.48 16.45
C LYS A 418 17.47 -10.28 16.16
N GLY A 419 17.07 -10.12 14.90
CA GLY A 419 16.22 -9.01 14.46
C GLY A 419 14.90 -8.94 15.21
N ALA A 420 14.25 -10.09 15.44
CA ALA A 420 13.00 -10.17 16.20
C ALA A 420 13.12 -9.60 17.62
N TYR A 421 14.23 -9.88 18.32
CA TYR A 421 14.48 -9.33 19.65
C TYR A 421 14.82 -7.84 19.58
N ALA A 422 15.60 -7.43 18.58
CA ALA A 422 15.98 -6.03 18.40
C ALA A 422 14.77 -5.14 18.09
N VAL A 423 13.80 -5.63 17.31
CA VAL A 423 12.54 -4.93 17.05
C VAL A 423 11.71 -4.80 18.34
N TYR A 424 11.54 -5.89 19.09
CA TYR A 424 10.74 -5.92 20.32
C TYR A 424 11.30 -5.03 21.45
N SER A 425 12.63 -4.97 21.57
CA SER A 425 13.29 -4.41 22.76
C SER A 425 13.35 -2.89 22.76
N SER A 426 12.36 -2.16 23.29
CA SER A 426 12.33 -0.68 23.29
C SER A 426 13.37 0.02 24.18
N ASN A 427 13.76 -0.59 25.30
CA ASN A 427 14.42 0.15 26.40
C ASN A 427 15.96 0.20 26.31
N TYR A 428 16.53 -0.32 25.24
CA TYR A 428 17.98 -0.44 25.09
C TYR A 428 18.46 0.14 23.77
N PRO A 429 19.66 0.74 23.73
CA PRO A 429 20.25 1.23 22.50
C PRO A 429 20.36 0.12 21.45
N TRP A 430 19.92 0.41 20.23
CA TRP A 430 19.96 -0.54 19.13
C TRP A 430 20.82 0.01 18.00
N THR A 431 22.00 -0.56 17.82
CA THR A 431 22.89 -0.22 16.71
C THR A 431 22.67 -1.19 15.55
N VAL A 432 22.74 -0.68 14.32
CA VAL A 432 22.68 -1.50 13.10
C VAL A 432 24.01 -1.38 12.37
N GLU A 433 24.73 -2.47 12.26
CA GLU A 433 25.85 -2.58 11.32
C GLU A 433 25.30 -2.86 9.93
N TYR A 434 25.84 -2.19 8.91
CA TYR A 434 25.43 -2.40 7.53
C TYR A 434 26.64 -2.56 6.62
N GLU A 435 26.43 -3.29 5.54
CA GLU A 435 27.37 -3.43 4.43
C GLU A 435 26.58 -3.44 3.12
N ILE A 436 27.00 -2.62 2.16
CA ILE A 436 26.50 -2.56 0.79
C ILE A 436 27.64 -2.95 -0.13
N LYS A 437 27.42 -3.99 -0.93
CA LYS A 437 28.37 -4.43 -1.97
C LYS A 437 27.79 -4.22 -3.35
N ARG A 438 28.66 -3.94 -4.31
CA ARG A 438 28.36 -4.06 -5.73
C ARG A 438 28.75 -5.46 -6.18
N VAL A 439 27.84 -6.16 -6.86
CA VAL A 439 28.08 -7.53 -7.31
C VAL A 439 28.85 -7.50 -8.63
N GLU A 440 30.07 -8.04 -8.62
CA GLU A 440 30.89 -8.24 -9.81
C GLU A 440 30.58 -9.61 -10.45
N LYS A 441 29.57 -9.63 -11.33
CA LYS A 441 29.22 -10.79 -12.15
C LYS A 441 28.91 -10.36 -13.57
N HIS A 442 28.94 -11.31 -14.50
CA HIS A 442 28.50 -11.10 -15.87
C HIS A 442 27.07 -10.53 -15.91
N GLN A 443 26.85 -9.56 -16.81
CA GLN A 443 25.58 -8.82 -16.93
C GLN A 443 24.38 -9.77 -17.15
N GLU A 444 24.55 -10.80 -17.98
CA GLU A 444 23.52 -11.83 -18.25
C GLU A 444 23.00 -12.48 -16.95
N LEU A 445 23.91 -12.81 -16.02
CA LEU A 445 23.52 -13.44 -14.75
C LEU A 445 22.83 -12.44 -13.81
N ILE A 446 23.23 -11.17 -13.83
CA ILE A 446 22.58 -10.12 -13.06
C ILE A 446 21.15 -9.89 -13.60
N ARG A 447 21.00 -9.76 -14.93
CA ARG A 447 19.69 -9.62 -15.59
C ARG A 447 18.79 -10.82 -15.32
N ALA A 448 19.30 -12.04 -15.44
CA ALA A 448 18.53 -13.25 -15.16
C ALA A 448 18.00 -13.27 -13.71
N ARG A 449 18.79 -12.83 -12.73
CA ARG A 449 18.35 -12.72 -11.33
C ARG A 449 17.27 -11.65 -11.15
N ARG A 450 17.45 -10.48 -11.77
CA ARG A 450 16.44 -9.41 -11.77
C ARG A 450 15.15 -9.91 -12.37
N GLU A 451 15.21 -10.57 -13.52
CA GLU A 451 14.04 -11.10 -14.22
C GLU A 451 13.30 -12.16 -13.39
N ILE A 452 14.03 -13.02 -12.68
CA ILE A 452 13.44 -13.98 -11.74
C ILE A 452 12.72 -13.27 -10.58
N ALA A 453 13.22 -12.12 -10.11
CA ALA A 453 12.52 -11.30 -9.12
C ALA A 453 11.29 -10.59 -9.70
N TYR A 454 11.43 -9.98 -10.88
CA TYR A 454 10.34 -9.33 -11.59
C TYR A 454 9.20 -10.29 -11.91
N LYS A 455 9.49 -11.52 -12.36
CA LYS A 455 8.47 -12.57 -12.55
C LYS A 455 7.74 -12.93 -11.27
N ARG A 456 8.42 -13.00 -10.11
CA ARG A 456 7.72 -13.17 -8.82
C ARG A 456 6.80 -11.99 -8.52
N GLN A 457 7.20 -10.79 -8.89
CA GLN A 457 6.38 -9.59 -8.77
C GLN A 457 5.11 -9.69 -9.63
N MET A 458 5.20 -10.20 -10.85
CA MET A 458 4.04 -10.38 -11.75
C MET A 458 3.16 -11.58 -11.39
N ASN A 459 3.73 -12.65 -10.82
CA ASN A 459 3.00 -13.89 -10.56
C ASN A 459 1.87 -13.75 -9.52
N ILE A 460 1.89 -12.74 -8.64
CA ILE A 460 0.78 -12.52 -7.71
C ILE A 460 -0.42 -11.94 -8.45
N ALA A 461 -0.19 -11.02 -9.38
CA ALA A 461 -1.26 -10.47 -10.21
C ALA A 461 -1.89 -11.56 -11.09
N ARG A 462 -1.04 -12.40 -11.71
CA ARG A 462 -1.47 -13.61 -12.47
C ARG A 462 -1.99 -14.78 -11.64
N SER A 463 -1.96 -14.69 -10.31
CA SER A 463 -2.53 -15.74 -9.44
C SER A 463 -4.01 -15.52 -9.15
N LEU A 464 -4.53 -14.35 -9.55
CA LEU A 464 -5.96 -14.07 -9.48
C LEU A 464 -6.69 -14.87 -10.58
N PRO A 465 -7.90 -15.37 -10.30
CA PRO A 465 -8.73 -15.97 -11.32
C PRO A 465 -9.03 -14.98 -12.45
N ASP A 466 -9.04 -15.47 -13.69
CA ASP A 466 -9.48 -14.67 -14.84
C ASP A 466 -10.96 -14.27 -14.67
N ALA A 467 -11.35 -13.17 -15.32
CA ALA A 467 -12.76 -12.80 -15.42
C ALA A 467 -13.55 -13.95 -16.09
N SER A 468 -14.63 -14.38 -15.46
CA SER A 468 -15.52 -15.40 -16.02
C SER A 468 -16.15 -14.84 -17.28
N PRO A 469 -16.10 -15.54 -18.43
CA PRO A 469 -16.75 -15.08 -19.64
C PRO A 469 -18.26 -15.32 -19.51
N THR A 470 -18.98 -14.50 -18.74
CA THR A 470 -20.43 -14.24 -18.79
C THR A 470 -20.89 -13.46 -17.55
N LEU A 471 -21.17 -12.17 -17.73
CA LEU A 471 -22.39 -11.44 -17.36
C LEU A 471 -22.29 -10.08 -18.08
N LEU A 472 -22.17 -10.11 -19.41
CA LEU A 472 -22.50 -8.93 -20.21
C LEU A 472 -24.00 -8.71 -20.00
N GLU A 473 -24.33 -7.52 -19.51
CA GLU A 473 -25.67 -7.05 -19.23
C GLU A 473 -26.58 -7.36 -20.43
N ASP A 474 -27.59 -8.21 -20.22
CA ASP A 474 -28.78 -8.18 -21.05
C ASP A 474 -29.45 -6.82 -20.78
N ASP A 475 -29.20 -5.88 -21.69
CA ASP A 475 -29.96 -4.64 -21.82
C ASP A 475 -31.45 -4.99 -21.97
N ALA A 476 -32.17 -4.97 -20.85
CA ALA A 476 -33.62 -5.01 -20.83
C ALA A 476 -34.16 -3.64 -21.27
N SER A 477 -33.98 -3.32 -22.56
CA SER A 477 -34.70 -2.24 -23.24
C SER A 477 -35.16 -2.69 -24.62
N ALA A 478 -36.23 -3.48 -24.66
CA ALA A 478 -37.07 -3.60 -25.85
C ALA A 478 -38.49 -4.04 -25.46
N ALA A 479 -39.26 -3.09 -24.93
CA ALA A 479 -40.71 -3.17 -24.92
C ALA A 479 -41.25 -1.97 -25.70
N SER A 480 -41.45 -2.13 -27.01
CA SER A 480 -42.50 -1.46 -27.78
C SER A 480 -42.42 -1.83 -29.27
N THR A 481 -43.34 -2.67 -29.73
CA THR A 481 -44.04 -2.46 -31.01
C THR A 481 -45.34 -3.26 -31.00
N GLU A 482 -46.43 -2.56 -31.29
CA GLU A 482 -47.84 -2.99 -31.35
C GLU A 482 -48.11 -4.10 -32.39
N PRO A 483 -49.25 -4.80 -32.30
CA PRO A 483 -49.65 -5.81 -33.29
C PRO A 483 -50.29 -5.15 -34.51
N ALA A 484 -49.84 -5.52 -35.70
CA ALA A 484 -50.52 -5.22 -36.96
C ALA A 484 -51.09 -6.52 -37.56
N GLU A 485 -52.31 -6.39 -38.06
CA GLU A 485 -53.22 -7.41 -38.53
C GLU A 485 -52.80 -8.10 -39.84
N ALA A 486 -53.26 -9.35 -39.96
CA ALA A 486 -53.70 -10.10 -41.13
C ALA A 486 -53.07 -9.85 -42.52
N GLU A 487 -52.50 -10.90 -43.10
CA GLU A 487 -52.80 -11.27 -44.49
C GLU A 487 -52.74 -12.80 -44.68
N GLU A 488 -53.73 -13.30 -45.42
CA GLU A 488 -53.98 -14.70 -45.77
C GLU A 488 -52.95 -15.24 -46.77
N GLY A 489 -52.68 -16.55 -46.72
CA GLY A 489 -51.88 -17.22 -47.75
C GLY A 489 -51.80 -18.73 -47.56
N GLU A 490 -52.59 -19.44 -48.36
CA GLU A 490 -52.75 -20.90 -48.48
C GLU A 490 -51.42 -21.68 -48.63
N GLY A 491 -51.39 -22.95 -48.21
CA GLY A 491 -50.35 -23.87 -48.73
C GLY A 491 -49.98 -25.13 -47.94
N VAL A 492 -50.92 -26.06 -47.79
CA VAL A 492 -50.81 -27.53 -47.92
C VAL A 492 -49.49 -28.29 -47.53
N VAL A 493 -49.70 -29.43 -46.85
CA VAL A 493 -48.98 -30.75 -46.93
C VAL A 493 -48.11 -31.19 -45.73
N ALA A 494 -48.75 -32.03 -44.91
CA ALA A 494 -48.35 -33.38 -44.46
C ALA A 494 -47.13 -33.63 -43.55
N ALA A 495 -47.49 -34.22 -42.39
CA ALA A 495 -47.14 -35.57 -41.95
C ALA A 495 -45.79 -35.86 -41.26
N GLN A 496 -45.95 -36.46 -40.07
CA GLN A 496 -45.16 -37.54 -39.46
C GLN A 496 -43.70 -37.21 -39.10
N GLY A 497 -43.19 -37.45 -37.90
CA GLY A 497 -43.73 -38.11 -36.72
C GLY A 497 -42.57 -38.40 -35.76
N THR A 498 -42.93 -38.51 -34.48
CA THR A 498 -42.44 -39.50 -33.51
C THR A 498 -40.97 -39.59 -33.05
N LEU A 499 -40.88 -39.65 -31.71
CA LEU A 499 -40.01 -40.47 -30.84
C LEU A 499 -38.59 -39.91 -30.57
N THR A 500 -38.37 -39.25 -29.43
CA THR A 500 -38.01 -39.83 -28.12
C THR A 500 -36.78 -40.75 -28.14
N ALA A 501 -35.66 -40.20 -27.67
CA ALA A 501 -34.96 -40.68 -26.47
C ALA A 501 -34.34 -39.46 -25.78
#